data_AF-A0A1M5NS48-F1
#
_entry.id   AF-A0A1M5NS48-F1
#
_cell.length_a   1.000
_cell.length_b   1.000
_cell.length_c   1.000
_cell.angle_alpha   90.00
_cell.angle_beta   90.00
_cell.angle_gamma   90.00
#
_symmetry.space_group_name_H-M   'P 1'
#
loop_
_entity.id
_entity.type
_entity.pdbx_description
1 polymer ?
#
loop_
_entity_poly.entity_id
_entity_poly.type
_entity_poly.pdbx_seq_one_letter_code
_entity_poly.pdbx_strand_id
1 'polypeptide(L)'
;MKKLTCAAVLLFALFAGACPTLAQTTQTQPFSSFVLGLPAISSLAGTEKILTLQGGVPMTSTPEQILSAANGDCAFNPSSVCTKTSGLPFAPSATTDTTNAANITSGTLSANRLALQTAYFYVGNASNNPVGTPMSGDCTLASTGAVTCTETRGVAFAPSATTDTTNAGNISSGTLNLSRLSLLQAQFYVGNASNNPASVLMSGDCGLAYTGAVTCPTSNGYATATLNKPDQTVSGGANVTTLILTAGSSPTIDCGARPLQSIIASASAWTIYPPSSDGSCMLMVINNATSGSPAPTFASGFYVGSNTGDAIPTGAGAVYIISIVRITGPTGAASTYSIKVI
;
A
#
# COMPACT_ATOMS: atom_id res chain seq x y z
N MET A 1 94.89 47.74 73.99
CA MET A 1 95.45 46.59 73.22
C MET A 1 94.68 46.51 71.89
N LYS A 2 95.33 46.25 70.73
CA LYS A 2 94.74 46.11 69.36
C LYS A 2 93.65 47.17 69.00
N LYS A 3 93.89 48.29 68.30
CA LYS A 3 94.69 48.58 67.07
C LYS A 3 94.25 47.79 65.82
N LEU A 4 93.44 48.44 64.97
CA LEU A 4 93.48 48.66 63.49
C LEU A 4 92.07 49.15 63.09
N THR A 5 91.78 50.37 62.58
CA THR A 5 92.18 51.04 61.31
C THR A 5 91.81 50.21 60.06
N CYS A 6 91.35 50.74 58.91
CA CYS A 6 91.22 52.10 58.37
C CYS A 6 90.28 52.05 57.12
N ALA A 7 89.88 53.09 56.37
CA ALA A 7 90.07 54.55 56.40
C ALA A 7 88.96 55.24 55.53
N ALA A 8 88.91 56.58 55.53
CA ALA A 8 88.76 57.47 54.35
C ALA A 8 87.44 57.44 53.51
N VAL A 9 86.95 58.54 52.90
CA VAL A 9 87.35 59.97 52.80
C VAL A 9 86.08 60.77 52.35
N LEU A 10 85.79 61.96 52.88
CA LEU A 10 85.81 63.28 52.18
C LEU A 10 85.18 63.30 50.75
N LEU A 11 84.42 64.31 50.26
CA LEU A 11 83.95 65.62 50.76
C LEU A 11 82.95 66.26 49.75
N PHE A 12 82.23 67.34 50.17
CA PHE A 12 81.47 68.35 49.40
C PHE A 12 80.10 67.93 48.80
N ALA A 13 78.92 68.23 49.39
CA ALA A 13 78.22 69.51 49.66
C ALA A 13 77.47 70.13 48.46
N LEU A 14 76.16 70.44 48.63
CA LEU A 14 75.51 71.76 48.42
C LEU A 14 73.98 71.73 48.69
N PHE A 15 73.44 72.81 49.30
CA PHE A 15 72.03 73.29 49.41
C PHE A 15 70.85 72.29 49.63
N ALA A 16 70.17 72.30 50.79
CA ALA A 16 69.09 73.22 51.24
C ALA A 16 67.67 72.82 50.76
N GLY A 17 66.59 72.94 51.54
CA GLY A 17 66.47 73.41 52.93
C GLY A 17 65.07 73.16 53.55
N ALA A 18 64.94 73.46 54.85
CA ALA A 18 63.75 73.60 55.71
C ALA A 18 62.42 72.86 55.35
N CYS A 19 61.96 72.02 56.29
CA CYS A 19 60.55 71.63 56.44
C CYS A 19 60.14 71.81 57.92
N PRO A 20 59.11 72.61 58.24
CA PRO A 20 58.56 72.70 59.60
C PRO A 20 57.46 71.65 59.84
N THR A 21 57.39 71.16 61.08
CA THR A 21 56.43 70.15 61.56
C THR A 21 54.98 70.66 61.56
N LEU A 22 54.06 69.88 60.99
CA LEU A 22 52.62 70.10 61.09
C LEU A 22 52.07 69.55 62.43
N ALA A 23 51.40 70.42 63.18
CA ALA A 23 50.71 70.05 64.41
C ALA A 23 49.38 69.34 64.13
N GLN A 24 49.13 68.24 64.83
CA GLN A 24 47.88 67.48 64.75
C GLN A 24 46.88 68.00 65.79
N THR A 25 45.85 68.72 65.35
CA THR A 25 44.75 69.16 66.22
C THR A 25 43.59 68.16 66.19
N THR A 26 43.43 67.40 67.27
CA THR A 26 42.20 66.63 67.52
C THR A 26 41.08 67.57 67.94
N GLN A 27 40.08 67.79 67.08
CA GLN A 27 38.88 68.53 67.43
C GLN A 27 37.61 67.79 67.00
N THR A 28 36.93 67.19 67.98
CA THR A 28 35.59 66.63 67.85
C THR A 28 34.56 67.76 67.74
N GLN A 29 34.09 68.03 66.52
CA GLN A 29 32.87 68.80 66.24
C GLN A 29 32.09 68.11 65.09
N PRO A 30 30.76 68.06 65.13
CA PRO A 30 29.97 67.43 64.09
C PRO A 30 30.00 68.24 62.78
N PHE A 31 30.28 67.59 61.66
CA PHE A 31 30.43 68.20 60.32
C PHE A 31 29.16 68.84 59.74
N SER A 32 28.03 68.85 60.46
CA SER A 32 26.73 69.32 59.97
C SER A 32 26.57 70.85 59.87
N SER A 33 27.58 71.64 60.29
CA SER A 33 27.50 73.10 60.37
C SER A 33 28.20 73.87 59.24
N PHE A 34 28.87 73.21 58.29
CA PHE A 34 29.59 73.86 57.19
C PHE A 34 28.88 73.85 55.82
N VAL A 35 27.65 73.31 55.72
CA VAL A 35 26.91 73.23 54.44
C VAL A 35 25.54 73.92 54.54
N LEU A 36 25.55 75.21 54.88
CA LEU A 36 24.41 76.11 54.70
C LEU A 36 24.91 77.42 54.06
N GLY A 37 24.49 77.69 52.82
CA GLY A 37 24.80 78.96 52.12
C GLY A 37 25.60 78.85 50.81
N LEU A 38 26.00 77.65 50.38
CA LEU A 38 26.54 77.49 49.01
C LEU A 38 25.40 77.60 47.98
N PRO A 39 25.56 78.38 46.90
CA PRO A 39 24.59 78.41 45.81
C PRO A 39 24.51 77.03 45.13
N ALA A 40 23.34 76.71 44.56
CA ALA A 40 23.17 75.47 43.80
C ALA A 40 24.19 75.41 42.65
N ILE A 41 25.06 74.40 42.68
CA ILE A 41 26.15 74.24 41.71
C ILE A 41 25.52 73.77 40.38
N SER A 42 25.30 74.71 39.46
CA SER A 42 24.69 74.43 38.16
C SER A 42 25.65 73.84 37.12
N SER A 43 26.96 73.90 37.38
CA SER A 43 28.00 73.19 36.63
C SER A 43 29.28 73.05 37.47
N LEU A 44 30.08 72.02 37.19
CA LEU A 44 31.43 71.82 37.73
C LEU A 44 32.45 71.99 36.59
N ALA A 45 33.48 72.80 36.81
CA ALA A 45 34.50 73.19 35.83
C ALA A 45 35.65 72.16 35.69
N GLY A 46 35.34 70.87 35.80
CA GLY A 46 36.19 69.75 35.38
C GLY A 46 37.36 69.37 36.28
N THR A 47 37.52 69.97 37.48
CA THR A 47 38.60 69.60 38.42
C THR A 47 38.15 69.43 39.87
N GLU A 48 36.89 69.73 40.16
CA GLU A 48 36.27 69.58 41.47
C GLU A 48 36.15 68.11 41.87
N LYS A 49 36.71 67.78 43.04
CA LYS A 49 36.57 66.47 43.67
C LYS A 49 35.84 66.64 45.00
N ILE A 50 34.60 66.15 45.10
CA ILE A 50 33.97 65.97 46.41
C ILE A 50 34.61 64.76 47.07
N LEU A 51 35.28 64.99 48.19
CA LEU A 51 35.85 63.93 49.03
C LEU A 51 34.72 63.27 49.82
N THR A 52 34.12 62.22 49.28
CA THR A 52 33.17 61.39 50.04
C THR A 52 33.95 60.44 50.95
N LEU A 53 33.67 60.53 52.25
CA LEU A 53 34.27 59.66 53.29
C LEU A 53 33.32 58.50 53.56
N GLN A 54 33.70 57.29 53.13
CA GLN A 54 32.95 56.06 53.40
C GLN A 54 33.76 55.17 54.34
N GLY A 55 33.24 54.89 55.54
CA GLY A 55 33.94 54.08 56.54
C GLY A 55 35.30 54.66 57.00
N GLY A 56 35.54 55.95 56.76
CA GLY A 56 36.83 56.61 57.01
C GLY A 56 37.81 56.60 55.83
N VAL A 57 37.48 55.95 54.71
CA VAL A 57 38.32 55.94 53.50
C VAL A 57 37.81 56.98 52.50
N PRO A 58 38.66 57.88 51.97
CA PRO A 58 38.28 58.81 50.92
C PRO A 58 38.19 58.14 49.55
N MET A 59 37.08 58.34 48.83
CA MET A 59 36.93 57.95 47.42
C MET A 59 36.98 59.18 46.50
N THR A 60 37.50 58.99 45.28
CA THR A 60 37.51 60.02 44.23
C THR A 60 36.37 59.79 43.24
N SER A 61 35.27 60.54 43.39
CA SER A 61 34.19 60.56 42.40
C SER A 61 34.56 61.41 41.17
N THR A 62 34.04 61.06 39.99
CA THR A 62 34.17 61.91 38.79
C THR A 62 33.19 63.10 38.83
N PRO A 63 33.43 64.19 38.08
CA PRO A 63 32.49 65.31 38.00
C PRO A 63 31.08 64.91 37.58
N GLU A 64 30.93 63.91 36.69
CA GLU A 64 29.62 63.40 36.27
C GLU A 64 28.89 62.67 37.40
N GLN A 65 29.61 61.88 38.20
CA GLN A 65 29.06 61.18 39.38
C GLN A 65 28.63 62.16 40.49
N ILE A 66 29.35 63.29 40.61
CA ILE A 66 29.01 64.37 41.54
C ILE A 66 27.73 65.09 41.08
N LEU A 67 27.65 65.44 39.80
CA LEU A 67 26.49 66.13 39.23
C LEU A 67 25.23 65.26 39.25
N SER A 68 25.33 63.96 38.95
CA SER A 68 24.18 63.05 38.98
C SER A 68 23.66 62.77 40.39
N ALA A 69 24.53 62.74 41.39
CA ALA A 69 24.12 62.66 42.79
C ALA A 69 23.45 63.94 43.29
N ALA A 70 23.95 65.12 42.89
CA ALA A 70 23.31 66.41 43.20
C ALA A 70 21.89 66.53 42.61
N ASN A 71 21.65 65.92 41.44
CA ASN A 71 20.34 65.85 40.80
C ASN A 71 19.43 64.72 41.32
N GLY A 72 19.90 63.87 42.25
CA GLY A 72 19.13 62.75 42.79
C GLY A 72 18.96 61.55 41.84
N ASP A 73 19.75 61.49 40.76
CA ASP A 73 19.76 60.38 39.81
C ASP A 73 20.56 59.17 40.33
N CYS A 74 21.53 59.42 41.21
CA CYS A 74 22.40 58.41 41.81
C CYS A 74 22.50 58.56 43.33
N ALA A 75 22.66 57.44 44.03
CA ALA A 75 22.90 57.37 45.47
C ALA A 75 24.23 56.65 45.77
N PHE A 76 24.91 57.01 46.86
CA PHE A 76 26.17 56.41 47.29
C PHE A 76 25.99 55.62 48.60
N ASN A 77 25.65 54.33 48.53
CA ASN A 77 25.59 53.45 49.71
C ASN A 77 25.50 51.95 49.31
N PRO A 78 26.52 51.09 49.55
CA PRO A 78 27.93 51.38 49.80
C PRO A 78 28.74 51.59 48.50
N SER A 79 28.06 51.76 47.37
CA SER A 79 28.63 52.06 46.05
C SER A 79 27.77 53.10 45.35
N SER A 80 28.27 53.70 44.26
CA SER A 80 27.48 54.59 43.39
C SER A 80 26.44 53.79 42.60
N VAL A 81 25.16 53.89 42.97
CA VAL A 81 24.05 53.28 42.25
C VAL A 81 23.22 54.38 41.62
N CYS A 82 23.28 54.48 40.30
CA CYS A 82 22.38 55.31 39.51
C CYS A 82 21.10 54.53 39.18
N THR A 83 19.96 55.23 39.13
CA THR A 83 18.67 54.65 38.73
C THR A 83 17.99 55.43 37.61
N LYS A 84 18.55 56.60 37.28
CA LYS A 84 18.01 57.60 36.37
C LYS A 84 19.13 58.31 35.61
N THR A 85 18.76 59.09 34.60
CA THR A 85 19.60 60.16 34.03
C THR A 85 18.71 61.33 33.66
N SER A 86 19.09 62.53 34.09
CA SER A 86 18.30 63.76 33.92
C SER A 86 16.89 63.64 34.50
N GLY A 87 16.75 62.98 35.65
CA GLY A 87 15.46 62.72 36.32
C GLY A 87 14.62 61.59 35.73
N LEU A 88 14.95 61.07 34.54
CA LEU A 88 14.22 59.98 33.88
C LEU A 88 14.76 58.62 34.32
N PRO A 89 13.91 57.66 34.75
CA PRO A 89 14.32 56.28 35.02
C PRO A 89 15.04 55.64 33.84
N PHE A 90 16.03 54.80 34.13
CA PHE A 90 16.61 53.93 33.11
C PHE A 90 15.51 53.10 32.43
N ALA A 91 15.54 53.05 31.09
CA ALA A 91 14.75 52.07 30.35
C ALA A 91 15.16 50.66 30.79
N PRO A 92 14.23 49.68 30.87
CA PRO A 92 14.57 48.32 31.32
C PRO A 92 15.77 47.71 30.59
N SER A 93 15.93 47.99 29.29
CA SER A 93 17.08 47.56 28.48
C SER A 93 18.46 48.03 28.98
N ALA A 94 18.54 49.01 29.88
CA ALA A 94 19.78 49.50 30.47
C ALA A 94 20.15 48.82 31.81
N THR A 95 19.26 47.99 32.37
CA THR A 95 19.48 47.27 33.64
C THR A 95 19.16 45.77 33.57
N THR A 96 18.35 45.35 32.60
CA THR A 96 18.09 43.94 32.29
C THR A 96 19.30 43.32 31.59
N ASP A 97 19.89 42.28 32.18
CA ASP A 97 20.80 41.38 31.46
C ASP A 97 20.01 40.64 30.36
N THR A 98 20.28 41.02 29.11
CA THR A 98 19.62 40.48 27.91
C THR A 98 20.24 39.17 27.41
N THR A 99 21.31 38.67 28.05
CA THR A 99 21.90 37.37 27.72
C THR A 99 21.15 36.22 28.39
N ASN A 100 20.56 36.46 29.57
CA ASN A 100 19.65 35.53 30.23
C ASN A 100 18.19 35.81 29.82
N ALA A 101 17.65 34.95 28.94
CA ALA A 101 16.27 35.06 28.45
C ALA A 101 15.20 35.08 29.56
N ALA A 102 15.45 34.48 30.74
CA ALA A 102 14.51 34.50 31.86
C ALA A 102 14.30 35.91 32.46
N ASN A 103 15.23 36.83 32.23
CA ASN A 103 15.12 38.23 32.66
C ASN A 103 14.24 39.07 31.70
N ILE A 104 13.86 38.54 30.54
CA ILE A 104 13.05 39.24 29.52
C ILE A 104 11.61 38.73 29.59
N THR A 105 10.79 39.37 30.43
CA THR A 105 9.38 39.00 30.63
C THR A 105 8.45 39.45 29.50
N SER A 106 8.86 40.41 28.67
CA SER A 106 8.12 40.87 27.50
C SER A 106 9.01 41.68 26.54
N GLY A 107 8.61 41.76 25.26
CA GLY A 107 9.28 42.58 24.26
C GLY A 107 8.93 42.14 22.83
N THR A 108 9.05 43.05 21.86
CA THR A 108 8.87 42.74 20.44
C THR A 108 10.21 42.48 19.78
N LEU A 109 10.49 41.24 19.41
CA LEU A 109 11.65 40.91 18.58
C LEU A 109 11.31 41.23 17.11
N SER A 110 12.09 42.10 16.47
CA SER A 110 11.91 42.40 15.04
C SER A 110 12.02 41.14 14.19
N ALA A 111 11.17 40.97 13.19
CA ALA A 111 11.22 39.82 12.27
C ALA A 111 12.61 39.65 11.63
N ASN A 112 13.35 40.73 11.41
CA ASN A 112 14.72 40.69 10.87
C ASN A 112 15.74 40.01 11.81
N ARG A 113 15.44 39.90 13.12
CA ARG A 113 16.25 39.18 14.11
C ARG A 113 15.93 37.68 14.18
N LEU A 114 14.81 37.26 13.60
CA LEU A 114 14.44 35.87 13.32
C LEU A 114 14.34 35.63 11.80
N ALA A 115 15.12 36.39 11.02
CA ALA A 115 15.15 36.25 9.58
C ALA A 115 15.74 34.87 9.23
N LEU A 116 14.93 34.10 8.51
CA LEU A 116 15.26 32.76 8.06
C LEU A 116 14.95 32.67 6.56
N GLN A 117 15.84 32.05 5.81
CA GLN A 117 15.65 31.88 4.38
C GLN A 117 14.43 30.97 4.11
N THR A 118 13.72 31.23 3.02
CA THR A 118 12.60 30.40 2.55
C THR A 118 13.01 28.92 2.52
N ALA A 119 12.19 28.05 3.11
CA ALA A 119 12.43 26.61 3.24
C ALA A 119 13.63 26.18 4.10
N TYR A 120 14.02 27.00 5.08
CA TYR A 120 15.02 26.64 6.10
C TYR A 120 14.35 26.50 7.48
N PHE A 121 15.01 25.79 8.40
CA PHE A 121 14.65 25.72 9.82
C PHE A 121 15.87 26.10 10.69
N TYR A 122 15.63 26.58 11.91
CA TYR A 122 16.70 26.81 12.87
C TYR A 122 17.17 25.48 13.49
N VAL A 123 18.46 25.20 13.41
CA VAL A 123 19.11 24.11 14.15
C VAL A 123 20.07 24.65 15.20
N GLY A 124 20.11 23.99 16.36
CA GLY A 124 21.21 24.16 17.30
C GLY A 124 22.50 23.60 16.72
N ASN A 125 23.64 24.21 17.08
CA ASN A 125 24.97 23.77 16.66
C ASN A 125 25.97 23.87 17.83
N ALA A 126 27.19 23.38 17.62
CA ALA A 126 28.25 23.40 18.64
C ALA A 126 28.67 24.81 19.09
N SER A 127 28.34 25.86 18.33
CA SER A 127 28.60 27.26 18.66
C SER A 127 27.53 27.88 19.59
N ASN A 128 26.52 27.10 20.01
CA ASN A 128 25.37 27.54 20.82
C ASN A 128 24.55 28.69 20.20
N ASN A 129 24.66 28.91 18.89
CA ASN A 129 23.92 29.95 18.17
C ASN A 129 23.10 29.31 17.05
N PRO A 130 21.75 29.37 17.08
CA PRO A 130 20.92 28.75 16.07
C PRO A 130 21.25 29.23 14.65
N VAL A 131 21.43 28.28 13.72
CA VAL A 131 21.72 28.56 12.32
C VAL A 131 20.57 28.08 11.44
N GLY A 132 20.19 28.89 10.46
CA GLY A 132 19.25 28.48 9.43
C GLY A 132 19.87 27.39 8.56
N THR A 133 19.26 26.22 8.50
CA THR A 133 19.71 25.06 7.71
C THR A 133 18.58 24.59 6.80
N PRO A 134 18.84 24.29 5.51
CA PRO A 134 17.85 23.73 4.61
C PRO A 134 17.61 22.25 4.92
N MET A 135 16.42 21.75 4.57
CA MET A 135 16.22 20.31 4.48
C MET A 135 17.04 19.76 3.31
N SER A 136 17.73 18.64 3.51
CA SER A 136 18.57 18.01 2.49
C SER A 136 18.56 16.48 2.60
N GLY A 137 19.02 15.81 1.55
CA GLY A 137 18.93 14.34 1.41
C GLY A 137 17.60 13.92 0.82
N ASP A 138 16.95 12.93 1.43
CA ASP A 138 15.76 12.24 0.92
C ASP A 138 14.46 13.10 0.90
N CYS A 139 14.50 14.30 1.49
CA CYS A 139 13.36 15.17 1.72
C CYS A 139 13.65 16.64 1.38
N THR A 140 12.58 17.37 1.04
CA THR A 140 12.57 18.80 0.74
C THR A 140 11.54 19.52 1.60
N LEU A 141 11.80 20.80 1.89
CA LEU A 141 10.87 21.69 2.60
C LEU A 141 10.33 22.73 1.63
N ALA A 142 9.02 22.98 1.65
CA ALA A 142 8.38 24.05 0.88
C ALA A 142 8.36 25.38 1.66
N SER A 143 8.19 26.49 0.95
CA SER A 143 7.98 27.82 1.55
C SER A 143 6.75 27.90 2.46
N THR A 144 5.79 26.99 2.28
CA THR A 144 4.57 26.84 3.08
C THR A 144 4.75 25.99 4.34
N GLY A 145 5.95 25.47 4.60
CA GLY A 145 6.23 24.56 5.71
C GLY A 145 5.92 23.08 5.44
N ALA A 146 5.39 22.73 4.25
CA ALA A 146 5.16 21.34 3.87
C ALA A 146 6.47 20.59 3.61
N VAL A 147 6.61 19.40 4.17
CA VAL A 147 7.75 18.50 3.94
C VAL A 147 7.37 17.42 2.94
N THR A 148 8.16 17.27 1.89
CA THR A 148 7.99 16.24 0.86
C THR A 148 9.24 15.37 0.80
N CYS A 149 9.10 14.10 1.17
CA CYS A 149 10.13 13.08 0.97
C CYS A 149 9.79 12.24 -0.27
N THR A 150 10.80 11.86 -1.04
CA THR A 150 10.65 11.03 -2.24
C THR A 150 11.45 9.72 -2.16
N GLU A 151 12.39 9.64 -1.22
CA GLU A 151 13.38 8.56 -1.13
C GLU A 151 13.59 8.12 0.33
N THR A 152 14.43 7.12 0.54
CA THR A 152 15.05 6.81 1.84
C THR A 152 16.43 6.22 1.61
N ARG A 153 17.46 6.86 2.17
CA ARG A 153 18.88 6.50 1.99
C ARG A 153 19.32 6.57 0.52
N GLY A 154 18.79 7.53 -0.25
CA GLY A 154 19.05 7.68 -1.69
C GLY A 154 18.38 6.62 -2.57
N VAL A 155 17.35 5.94 -2.07
CA VAL A 155 16.54 4.99 -2.84
C VAL A 155 15.11 5.50 -2.92
N ALA A 156 14.65 5.81 -4.12
CA ALA A 156 13.29 6.26 -4.38
C ALA A 156 12.23 5.31 -3.80
N PHE A 157 11.15 5.88 -3.28
CA PHE A 157 10.02 5.09 -2.78
C PHE A 157 9.44 4.21 -3.89
N ALA A 158 9.30 2.91 -3.61
CA ALA A 158 8.47 2.04 -4.42
C ALA A 158 7.02 2.56 -4.40
N PRO A 159 6.24 2.47 -5.52
CA PRO A 159 4.88 3.00 -5.58
C PRO A 159 3.97 2.52 -4.44
N SER A 160 4.19 1.31 -3.92
CA SER A 160 3.46 0.75 -2.78
C SER A 160 3.64 1.50 -1.45
N ALA A 161 4.62 2.39 -1.33
CA ALA A 161 4.84 3.22 -0.13
C ALA A 161 4.02 4.52 -0.14
N THR A 162 3.53 4.97 -1.30
CA THR A 162 2.75 6.21 -1.46
C THR A 162 1.36 5.98 -2.07
N THR A 163 1.11 4.79 -2.62
CA THR A 163 -0.17 4.37 -3.20
C THR A 163 -0.98 3.57 -2.18
N ASP A 164 -2.25 3.92 -1.96
CA ASP A 164 -3.18 3.08 -1.19
C ASP A 164 -3.44 1.76 -1.94
N THR A 165 -2.88 0.66 -1.40
CA THR A 165 -2.99 -0.71 -1.93
C THR A 165 -4.24 -1.47 -1.42
N THR A 166 -5.13 -0.81 -0.69
CA THR A 166 -6.46 -1.35 -0.36
C THR A 166 -7.46 -1.08 -1.50
N ASN A 167 -7.33 0.05 -2.18
CA ASN A 167 -8.06 0.38 -3.39
C ASN A 167 -7.33 -0.11 -4.66
N ALA A 168 -7.81 -1.21 -5.24
CA ALA A 168 -7.22 -1.82 -6.45
C ALA A 168 -7.22 -0.87 -7.67
N GLY A 169 -8.12 0.11 -7.75
CA GLY A 169 -8.15 1.10 -8.83
C GLY A 169 -6.94 2.02 -8.86
N ASN A 170 -6.20 2.14 -7.75
CA ASN A 170 -4.95 2.90 -7.68
C ASN A 170 -3.74 2.09 -8.19
N ILE A 171 -3.89 0.79 -8.49
CA ILE A 171 -2.80 -0.11 -8.89
C ILE A 171 -2.90 -0.37 -10.41
N SER A 172 -2.14 0.41 -11.20
CA SER A 172 -2.13 0.30 -12.67
C SER A 172 -1.33 -0.90 -13.21
N SER A 173 -0.49 -1.52 -12.38
CA SER A 173 0.26 -2.75 -12.71
C SER A 173 0.78 -3.44 -11.44
N GLY A 174 1.03 -4.75 -11.50
CA GLY A 174 1.61 -5.54 -10.41
C GLY A 174 1.01 -6.94 -10.28
N THR A 175 1.58 -7.75 -9.38
CA THR A 175 1.10 -9.10 -9.08
C THR A 175 0.23 -9.07 -7.82
N LEU A 176 -1.09 -9.25 -7.97
CA LEU A 176 -1.99 -9.42 -6.83
C LEU A 176 -1.85 -10.84 -6.25
N ASN A 177 -1.53 -10.94 -4.96
CA ASN A 177 -1.42 -12.24 -4.28
C ASN A 177 -2.80 -12.91 -4.19
N LEU A 178 -2.91 -14.19 -4.57
CA LEU A 178 -4.16 -14.93 -4.56
C LEU A 178 -4.82 -15.01 -3.16
N SER A 179 -4.08 -14.84 -2.06
CA SER A 179 -4.68 -14.76 -0.72
C SER A 179 -5.58 -13.54 -0.50
N ARG A 180 -5.46 -12.49 -1.33
CA ARG A 180 -6.37 -11.32 -1.35
C ARG A 180 -7.63 -11.55 -2.20
N LEU A 181 -7.67 -12.64 -2.95
CA LEU A 181 -8.78 -13.04 -3.82
C LEU A 181 -9.64 -14.09 -3.09
N SER A 182 -10.55 -13.63 -2.24
CA SER A 182 -11.47 -14.52 -1.53
C SER A 182 -12.59 -14.99 -2.46
N LEU A 183 -12.57 -16.28 -2.82
CA LEU A 183 -13.70 -16.96 -3.44
C LEU A 183 -14.65 -17.49 -2.37
N LEU A 184 -15.96 -17.38 -2.61
CA LEU A 184 -16.94 -18.15 -1.84
C LEU A 184 -16.98 -19.61 -2.38
N GLN A 185 -17.65 -20.49 -1.64
CA GLN A 185 -17.66 -21.93 -1.92
C GLN A 185 -18.16 -22.24 -3.35
N ALA A 186 -17.47 -23.15 -4.03
CA ALA A 186 -17.75 -23.59 -5.41
C ALA A 186 -17.65 -22.51 -6.51
N GLN A 187 -16.81 -21.49 -6.31
CA GLN A 187 -16.53 -20.45 -7.31
C GLN A 187 -15.13 -20.60 -7.93
N PHE A 188 -14.98 -20.08 -9.14
CA PHE A 188 -13.70 -19.88 -9.84
C PHE A 188 -13.65 -18.45 -10.38
N TYR A 189 -12.45 -17.92 -10.58
CA TYR A 189 -12.28 -16.68 -11.35
C TYR A 189 -12.25 -16.98 -12.83
N VAL A 190 -13.20 -16.41 -13.57
CA VAL A 190 -13.07 -16.19 -15.01
C VAL A 190 -12.84 -14.72 -15.27
N GLY A 191 -11.96 -14.42 -16.22
CA GLY A 191 -11.94 -13.13 -16.87
C GLY A 191 -13.23 -12.97 -17.68
N ASN A 192 -13.97 -11.89 -17.44
CA ASN A 192 -15.02 -11.47 -18.37
C ASN A 192 -14.40 -10.80 -19.62
N ALA A 193 -15.23 -10.41 -20.60
CA ALA A 193 -14.77 -9.69 -21.79
C ALA A 193 -14.13 -8.32 -21.51
N SER A 194 -14.11 -7.86 -20.25
CA SER A 194 -13.46 -6.64 -19.77
C SER A 194 -12.18 -6.92 -18.96
N ASN A 195 -11.64 -8.16 -19.02
CA ASN A 195 -10.46 -8.63 -18.29
C ASN A 195 -10.53 -8.49 -16.76
N ASN A 196 -11.72 -8.34 -16.18
CA ASN A 196 -11.90 -8.23 -14.74
C ASN A 196 -12.33 -9.60 -14.15
N PRO A 197 -11.62 -10.17 -13.16
CA PRO A 197 -12.01 -11.43 -12.54
C PRO A 197 -13.35 -11.28 -11.81
N ALA A 198 -14.36 -12.02 -12.27
CA ALA A 198 -15.69 -12.07 -11.66
C ALA A 198 -15.99 -13.47 -11.11
N SER A 199 -16.66 -13.55 -9.95
CA SER A 199 -17.21 -14.79 -9.44
C SER A 199 -18.47 -15.16 -10.21
N VAL A 200 -18.36 -16.11 -11.12
CA VAL A 200 -19.48 -16.63 -11.92
C VAL A 200 -19.80 -18.05 -11.47
N LEU A 201 -21.06 -18.32 -11.16
CA LEU A 201 -21.53 -19.67 -10.88
C LEU A 201 -21.62 -20.45 -12.19
N MET A 202 -20.97 -21.61 -12.27
CA MET A 202 -21.21 -22.57 -13.36
C MET A 202 -22.66 -23.03 -13.33
N SER A 203 -23.36 -22.87 -14.45
CA SER A 203 -24.78 -23.19 -14.60
C SER A 203 -25.05 -23.81 -15.97
N GLY A 204 -26.22 -24.45 -16.11
CA GLY A 204 -26.58 -25.22 -17.30
C GLY A 204 -26.09 -26.67 -17.20
N ASP A 205 -25.51 -27.19 -18.29
CA ASP A 205 -25.23 -28.61 -18.49
C ASP A 205 -24.06 -29.17 -17.64
N CYS A 206 -23.34 -28.33 -16.90
CA CYS A 206 -22.16 -28.71 -16.14
C CYS A 206 -22.15 -28.13 -14.72
N GLY A 207 -21.74 -28.95 -13.74
CA GLY A 207 -21.45 -28.55 -12.36
C GLY A 207 -19.95 -28.64 -12.04
N LEU A 208 -19.52 -27.88 -11.03
CA LEU A 208 -18.16 -27.91 -10.50
C LEU A 208 -18.16 -28.48 -9.08
N ALA A 209 -17.42 -29.57 -8.87
CA ALA A 209 -17.23 -30.16 -7.55
C ALA A 209 -16.19 -29.38 -6.72
N TYR A 210 -16.27 -29.51 -5.39
CA TYR A 210 -15.35 -28.88 -4.43
C TYR A 210 -13.87 -29.27 -4.63
N THR A 211 -13.60 -30.37 -5.35
CA THR A 211 -12.26 -30.84 -5.74
C THR A 211 -11.73 -30.18 -7.02
N GLY A 212 -12.48 -29.25 -7.63
CA GLY A 212 -12.16 -28.65 -8.93
C GLY A 212 -12.59 -29.49 -10.13
N ALA A 213 -13.22 -30.66 -9.93
CA ALA A 213 -13.69 -31.50 -11.02
C ALA A 213 -14.95 -30.92 -11.69
N VAL A 214 -14.85 -30.56 -12.97
CA VAL A 214 -15.99 -30.23 -13.83
C VAL A 214 -16.69 -31.51 -14.27
N THR A 215 -18.00 -31.60 -14.04
CA THR A 215 -18.83 -32.74 -14.47
C THR A 215 -20.01 -32.23 -15.30
N CYS A 216 -20.15 -32.73 -16.52
CA CYS A 216 -21.24 -32.37 -17.43
C CYS A 216 -22.18 -33.57 -17.65
N PRO A 217 -23.23 -33.75 -16.82
CA PRO A 217 -24.17 -34.87 -16.95
C PRO A 217 -25.11 -34.78 -18.17
N THR A 218 -25.21 -33.62 -18.81
CA THR A 218 -26.10 -33.37 -19.95
C THR A 218 -25.33 -32.77 -21.14
N SER A 219 -25.92 -32.87 -22.33
CA SER A 219 -25.43 -32.21 -23.54
C SER A 219 -26.60 -31.59 -24.29
N ASN A 220 -26.59 -30.27 -24.51
CA ASN A 220 -27.70 -29.49 -25.04
C ASN A 220 -28.99 -29.62 -24.21
N GLY A 221 -28.88 -29.69 -22.88
CA GLY A 221 -30.02 -29.84 -21.96
C GLY A 221 -30.59 -31.26 -21.83
N TYR A 222 -30.08 -32.24 -22.58
CA TYR A 222 -30.52 -33.63 -22.50
C TYR A 222 -29.52 -34.51 -21.76
N ALA A 223 -30.00 -35.37 -20.87
CA ALA A 223 -29.17 -36.40 -20.25
C ALA A 223 -28.73 -37.43 -21.30
N THR A 224 -27.43 -37.73 -21.35
CA THR A 224 -26.90 -38.79 -22.21
C THR A 224 -27.28 -40.15 -21.61
N ALA A 225 -28.40 -40.71 -22.09
CA ALA A 225 -28.94 -41.98 -21.62
C ALA A 225 -27.99 -43.14 -21.95
N THR A 226 -27.13 -43.51 -21.00
CA THR A 226 -26.25 -44.67 -21.10
C THR A 226 -26.95 -45.90 -20.52
N LEU A 227 -27.46 -46.77 -21.41
CA LEU A 227 -28.10 -48.04 -21.07
C LEU A 227 -27.04 -49.12 -20.79
N ASN A 228 -26.30 -48.98 -19.68
CA ASN A 228 -25.15 -49.81 -19.31
C ASN A 228 -25.18 -50.38 -17.87
N LYS A 229 -26.30 -50.29 -17.15
CA LYS A 229 -26.50 -50.90 -15.83
C LYS A 229 -27.66 -51.90 -15.86
N PRO A 230 -27.62 -52.98 -15.05
CA PRO A 230 -28.79 -53.81 -14.79
C PRO A 230 -29.99 -52.96 -14.33
N ASP A 231 -31.19 -53.42 -14.67
CA ASP A 231 -32.48 -52.88 -14.19
C ASP A 231 -32.74 -51.38 -14.46
N GLN A 232 -32.06 -50.79 -15.45
CA GLN A 232 -32.32 -49.40 -15.86
C GLN A 232 -33.73 -49.22 -16.45
N THR A 233 -34.55 -48.47 -15.73
CA THR A 233 -35.90 -48.10 -16.15
C THR A 233 -35.90 -46.78 -16.92
N VAL A 234 -36.41 -46.78 -18.15
CA VAL A 234 -36.61 -45.56 -18.94
C VAL A 234 -38.05 -45.07 -18.74
N SER A 235 -38.23 -44.06 -17.89
CA SER A 235 -39.53 -43.41 -17.68
C SER A 235 -39.91 -42.56 -18.89
N GLY A 236 -41.12 -42.74 -19.43
CA GLY A 236 -41.60 -42.06 -20.65
C GLY A 236 -41.18 -42.70 -21.97
N GLY A 237 -40.38 -43.78 -21.94
CA GLY A 237 -39.87 -44.46 -23.14
C GLY A 237 -38.72 -43.72 -23.83
N ALA A 238 -38.17 -44.34 -24.88
CA ALA A 238 -37.10 -43.76 -25.69
C ALA A 238 -37.68 -43.21 -27.01
N ASN A 239 -37.61 -41.88 -27.20
CA ASN A 239 -37.91 -41.29 -28.51
C ASN A 239 -36.67 -41.44 -29.42
N VAL A 240 -36.84 -42.13 -30.54
CA VAL A 240 -35.75 -42.48 -31.46
C VAL A 240 -36.12 -42.08 -32.88
N THR A 241 -35.33 -41.21 -33.48
CA THR A 241 -35.45 -40.87 -34.90
C THR A 241 -35.01 -42.04 -35.78
N THR A 242 -35.91 -42.58 -36.59
CA THR A 242 -35.62 -43.68 -37.53
C THR A 242 -34.41 -43.38 -38.42
N LEU A 243 -33.51 -44.34 -38.59
CA LEU A 243 -32.48 -44.29 -39.64
C LEU A 243 -33.09 -44.76 -40.97
N ILE A 244 -33.14 -43.87 -41.96
CA ILE A 244 -33.51 -44.27 -43.33
C ILE A 244 -32.27 -44.85 -44.00
N LEU A 245 -32.31 -46.14 -44.30
CA LEU A 245 -31.28 -46.84 -45.06
C LEU A 245 -31.59 -46.73 -46.56
N THR A 246 -30.60 -46.30 -47.34
CA THR A 246 -30.69 -46.33 -48.80
C THR A 246 -30.57 -47.77 -49.28
N ALA A 247 -31.53 -48.25 -50.09
CA ALA A 247 -31.43 -49.55 -50.74
C ALA A 247 -30.42 -49.54 -51.91
N GLY A 248 -29.14 -49.58 -51.56
CA GLY A 248 -28.11 -50.15 -52.42
C GLY A 248 -28.15 -51.68 -52.39
N SER A 249 -27.19 -52.33 -53.05
CA SER A 249 -27.05 -53.79 -53.09
C SER A 249 -26.71 -54.44 -51.73
N SER A 250 -26.31 -53.64 -50.72
CA SER A 250 -25.84 -54.12 -49.42
C SER A 250 -26.09 -53.10 -48.31
N PRO A 251 -27.34 -52.93 -47.80
CA PRO A 251 -27.61 -52.12 -46.62
C PRO A 251 -27.04 -52.80 -45.36
N THR A 252 -26.02 -52.19 -44.77
CA THR A 252 -25.52 -52.59 -43.45
C THR A 252 -26.47 -52.05 -42.38
N ILE A 253 -27.09 -52.96 -41.63
CA ILE A 253 -27.89 -52.61 -40.45
C ILE A 253 -26.94 -52.15 -39.34
N ASP A 254 -27.24 -51.06 -38.62
CA ASP A 254 -26.42 -50.62 -37.48
C ASP A 254 -27.25 -50.47 -36.21
N CYS A 255 -27.55 -51.60 -35.55
CA CYS A 255 -28.30 -51.59 -34.29
C CYS A 255 -27.58 -50.83 -33.16
N GLY A 256 -26.28 -50.54 -33.29
CA GLY A 256 -25.51 -49.76 -32.32
C GLY A 256 -25.73 -48.24 -32.51
N ALA A 257 -25.91 -47.78 -33.75
CA ALA A 257 -26.21 -46.38 -34.03
C ALA A 257 -27.66 -46.00 -33.68
N ARG A 258 -28.67 -46.78 -34.12
CA ARG A 258 -30.09 -46.51 -33.84
C ARG A 258 -30.95 -47.80 -33.76
N PRO A 259 -31.82 -47.95 -32.75
CA PRO A 259 -32.70 -49.12 -32.62
C PRO A 259 -33.92 -49.11 -33.56
N LEU A 260 -34.24 -47.99 -34.24
CA LEU A 260 -35.28 -47.93 -35.27
C LEU A 260 -34.66 -47.58 -36.63
N GLN A 261 -34.91 -48.43 -37.63
CA GLN A 261 -34.38 -48.27 -38.99
C GLN A 261 -35.48 -48.58 -40.01
N SER A 262 -35.39 -48.00 -41.20
CA SER A 262 -36.29 -48.31 -42.31
C SER A 262 -35.52 -48.44 -43.62
N ILE A 263 -36.03 -49.28 -44.52
CA ILE A 263 -35.51 -49.42 -45.87
C ILE A 263 -36.65 -49.53 -46.88
N ILE A 264 -36.50 -48.84 -48.01
CA ILE A 264 -37.38 -48.99 -49.18
C ILE A 264 -36.65 -49.85 -50.19
N ALA A 265 -36.98 -51.14 -50.25
CA ALA A 265 -36.34 -52.08 -51.15
C ALA A 265 -36.58 -51.71 -52.62
N SER A 266 -35.54 -51.85 -53.45
CA SER A 266 -35.61 -51.65 -54.89
C SER A 266 -36.22 -52.87 -55.61
N ALA A 267 -36.50 -52.75 -56.91
CA ALA A 267 -37.17 -53.79 -57.70
C ALA A 267 -36.34 -55.07 -57.98
N SER A 268 -35.11 -55.15 -57.48
CA SER A 268 -34.18 -56.26 -57.65
C SER A 268 -33.97 -57.05 -56.35
N ALA A 269 -33.49 -58.28 -56.47
CA ALA A 269 -32.98 -59.03 -55.31
C ALA A 269 -31.93 -58.21 -54.54
N TRP A 270 -32.02 -58.23 -53.21
CA TRP A 270 -31.11 -57.54 -52.31
C TRP A 270 -30.86 -58.38 -51.06
N THR A 271 -29.73 -58.14 -50.41
CA THR A 271 -29.27 -58.93 -49.27
C THR A 271 -29.15 -58.05 -48.03
N ILE A 272 -29.79 -58.45 -46.94
CA ILE A 272 -29.59 -57.85 -45.61
C ILE A 272 -28.27 -58.37 -45.05
N TYR A 273 -27.39 -57.48 -44.61
CA TYR A 273 -26.11 -57.84 -43.98
C TYR A 273 -26.21 -57.77 -42.45
N PRO A 274 -25.53 -58.67 -41.71
CA PRO A 274 -25.54 -58.64 -40.26
C PRO A 274 -24.93 -57.33 -39.73
N PRO A 275 -25.46 -56.76 -38.64
CA PRO A 275 -24.85 -55.58 -38.02
C PRO A 275 -23.43 -55.87 -37.53
N SER A 276 -22.55 -54.90 -37.69
CA SER A 276 -21.16 -54.93 -37.19
C SER A 276 -21.08 -54.68 -35.67
N SER A 277 -22.07 -53.97 -35.13
CA SER A 277 -22.22 -53.61 -33.72
C SER A 277 -23.22 -54.53 -33.02
N ASP A 278 -22.97 -54.87 -31.75
CA ASP A 278 -23.96 -55.55 -30.92
C ASP A 278 -25.13 -54.62 -30.56
N GLY A 279 -26.31 -55.22 -30.36
CA GLY A 279 -27.51 -54.48 -30.00
C GLY A 279 -28.79 -55.15 -30.49
N SER A 280 -29.90 -54.43 -30.34
CA SER A 280 -31.22 -54.82 -30.82
C SER A 280 -31.80 -53.66 -31.63
N CYS A 281 -32.32 -53.94 -32.81
CA CYS A 281 -33.02 -52.95 -33.62
C CYS A 281 -34.18 -53.55 -34.42
N MET A 282 -35.13 -52.68 -34.75
CA MET A 282 -36.30 -52.98 -35.57
C MET A 282 -36.08 -52.34 -36.94
N LEU A 283 -36.12 -53.16 -38.00
CA LEU A 283 -36.02 -52.73 -39.38
C LEU A 283 -37.40 -52.80 -40.04
N MET A 284 -38.01 -51.65 -40.33
CA MET A 284 -39.18 -51.59 -41.20
C MET A 284 -38.73 -51.76 -42.66
N VAL A 285 -39.22 -52.80 -43.33
CA VAL A 285 -38.98 -53.02 -44.76
C VAL A 285 -40.22 -52.62 -45.54
N ILE A 286 -40.06 -51.74 -46.51
CA ILE A 286 -41.07 -51.40 -47.51
C ILE A 286 -40.63 -52.06 -48.81
N ASN A 287 -41.31 -53.14 -49.19
CA ASN A 287 -41.02 -53.89 -50.41
C ASN A 287 -41.64 -53.17 -51.63
N ASN A 288 -40.90 -52.25 -52.26
CA ASN A 288 -41.36 -51.53 -53.45
C ASN A 288 -41.05 -52.29 -54.76
N ALA A 289 -40.82 -53.60 -54.68
CA ALA A 289 -40.51 -54.41 -55.85
C ALA A 289 -41.78 -54.84 -56.60
N THR A 290 -41.67 -55.01 -57.92
CA THR A 290 -42.78 -55.44 -58.77
C THR A 290 -43.20 -56.88 -58.49
N SER A 291 -44.45 -57.24 -58.80
CA SER A 291 -44.99 -58.59 -58.60
C SER A 291 -44.07 -59.68 -59.18
N GLY A 292 -43.60 -60.61 -58.33
CA GLY A 292 -42.68 -61.68 -58.70
C GLY A 292 -41.22 -61.42 -58.36
N SER A 293 -40.86 -60.25 -57.83
CA SER A 293 -39.51 -60.01 -57.29
C SER A 293 -39.24 -60.89 -56.06
N PRO A 294 -38.00 -61.40 -55.90
CA PRO A 294 -37.66 -62.29 -54.79
C PRO A 294 -37.66 -61.56 -53.44
N ALA A 295 -37.95 -62.30 -52.37
CA ALA A 295 -37.75 -61.82 -51.00
C ALA A 295 -36.29 -61.36 -50.78
N PRO A 296 -36.03 -60.43 -49.85
CA PRO A 296 -34.67 -60.22 -49.37
C PRO A 296 -34.05 -61.53 -48.92
N THR A 297 -32.78 -61.72 -49.27
CA THR A 297 -31.96 -62.76 -48.67
C THR A 297 -31.23 -62.21 -47.45
N PHE A 298 -30.87 -63.08 -46.52
CA PHE A 298 -29.97 -62.74 -45.42
C PHE A 298 -28.56 -63.20 -45.79
N ALA A 299 -27.55 -62.34 -45.58
CA ALA A 299 -26.16 -62.70 -45.79
C ALA A 299 -25.72 -63.80 -44.82
N SER A 300 -24.61 -64.48 -45.14
CA SER A 300 -23.96 -65.40 -44.21
C SER A 300 -23.61 -64.68 -42.90
N GLY A 301 -23.81 -65.37 -41.78
CA GLY A 301 -23.69 -64.83 -40.43
C GLY A 301 -25.02 -64.81 -39.68
N PHE A 302 -26.14 -64.54 -40.36
CA PHE A 302 -27.45 -64.66 -39.73
C PHE A 302 -27.80 -66.13 -39.43
N TYR A 303 -28.24 -66.39 -38.21
CA TYR A 303 -28.79 -67.69 -37.79
C TYR A 303 -30.31 -67.55 -37.67
N VAL A 304 -31.06 -68.00 -38.67
CA VAL A 304 -32.52 -68.03 -38.61
C VAL A 304 -32.92 -69.39 -38.03
N GLY A 305 -33.44 -69.39 -36.80
CA GLY A 305 -33.94 -70.61 -36.16
C GLY A 305 -35.18 -71.18 -36.85
N SER A 306 -35.52 -72.43 -36.58
CA SER A 306 -36.69 -73.12 -37.17
C SER A 306 -38.05 -72.44 -36.89
N ASN A 307 -38.12 -71.57 -35.89
CA ASN A 307 -39.25 -70.69 -35.59
C ASN A 307 -39.09 -69.34 -36.30
N THR A 308 -39.09 -69.33 -37.64
CA THR A 308 -38.72 -68.17 -38.48
C THR A 308 -39.63 -66.93 -38.36
N GLY A 309 -40.73 -67.04 -37.61
CA GLY A 309 -41.86 -66.10 -37.71
C GLY A 309 -42.66 -66.33 -38.99
N ASP A 310 -43.46 -65.34 -39.36
CA ASP A 310 -44.28 -65.39 -40.57
C ASP A 310 -43.42 -65.36 -41.84
N ALA A 311 -43.97 -65.90 -42.94
CA ALA A 311 -43.29 -65.88 -44.24
C ALA A 311 -43.10 -64.43 -44.72
N ILE A 312 -41.89 -64.10 -45.19
CA ILE A 312 -41.56 -62.75 -45.68
C ILE A 312 -42.49 -62.34 -46.83
N PRO A 313 -43.26 -61.25 -46.70
CA PRO A 313 -44.13 -60.77 -47.77
C PRO A 313 -43.36 -60.33 -49.02
N THR A 314 -43.56 -61.06 -50.13
CA THR A 314 -42.96 -60.76 -51.45
C THR A 314 -43.83 -59.86 -52.34
N GLY A 315 -45.03 -59.49 -51.88
CA GLY A 315 -45.94 -58.63 -52.62
C GLY A 315 -45.42 -57.21 -52.82
N ALA A 316 -45.76 -56.59 -53.96
CA ALA A 316 -45.48 -55.20 -54.23
C ALA A 316 -46.20 -54.29 -53.22
N GLY A 317 -45.47 -53.34 -52.63
CA GLY A 317 -45.97 -52.45 -51.58
C GLY A 317 -46.09 -53.10 -50.19
N ALA A 318 -45.63 -54.35 -50.00
CA ALA A 318 -45.73 -55.00 -48.70
C ALA A 318 -44.82 -54.31 -47.66
N VAL A 319 -45.36 -54.08 -46.46
CA VAL A 319 -44.65 -53.49 -45.33
C VAL A 319 -44.64 -54.49 -44.19
N TYR A 320 -43.47 -54.74 -43.62
CA TYR A 320 -43.26 -55.67 -42.50
C TYR A 320 -42.09 -55.19 -41.64
N ILE A 321 -42.01 -55.68 -40.40
CA ILE A 321 -40.92 -55.33 -39.48
C ILE A 321 -40.08 -56.56 -39.21
N ILE A 322 -38.76 -56.42 -39.34
CA ILE A 322 -37.78 -57.43 -38.92
C ILE A 322 -37.22 -56.99 -37.57
N SER A 323 -37.43 -57.80 -36.54
CA SER A 323 -36.66 -57.68 -35.29
C SER A 323 -35.30 -58.33 -35.49
N ILE A 324 -34.22 -57.57 -35.25
CA ILE A 324 -32.83 -58.01 -35.40
C ILE A 324 -32.13 -57.82 -34.06
N VAL A 325 -31.65 -58.91 -33.48
CA VAL A 325 -30.78 -58.88 -32.30
C VAL A 325 -29.44 -59.48 -32.67
N ARG A 326 -28.34 -58.80 -32.30
CA ARG A 326 -26.98 -59.35 -32.32
C ARG A 326 -26.38 -59.31 -30.93
N ILE A 327 -25.91 -60.46 -30.47
CA ILE A 327 -25.10 -60.60 -29.26
C ILE A 327 -23.81 -61.32 -29.66
N THR A 328 -22.68 -60.66 -29.53
CA THR A 328 -21.37 -61.31 -29.66
C THR A 328 -21.13 -62.14 -28.40
N GLY A 329 -20.87 -63.44 -28.60
CA GLY A 329 -20.56 -64.33 -27.49
C GLY A 329 -19.20 -64.01 -26.84
N PRO A 330 -18.83 -64.72 -25.76
CA PRO A 330 -17.49 -64.61 -25.18
C PRO A 330 -16.41 -64.88 -26.25
N THR A 331 -15.24 -64.26 -26.08
CA THR A 331 -14.16 -64.20 -27.07
C THR A 331 -13.90 -65.52 -27.79
N GLY A 332 -14.21 -65.57 -29.09
CA GLY A 332 -14.06 -66.76 -29.95
C GLY A 332 -15.38 -67.47 -30.30
N ALA A 333 -16.49 -67.16 -29.64
CA ALA A 333 -17.82 -67.63 -30.03
C ALA A 333 -18.37 -66.80 -31.20
N ALA A 334 -19.15 -67.45 -32.08
CA ALA A 334 -19.88 -66.74 -33.14
C ALA A 334 -20.91 -65.78 -32.54
N SER A 335 -21.11 -64.61 -33.16
CA SER A 335 -22.22 -63.73 -32.81
C SER A 335 -23.54 -64.46 -33.08
N THR A 336 -24.42 -64.51 -32.08
CA THR A 336 -25.76 -65.07 -32.24
C THR A 336 -26.67 -63.98 -32.78
N TYR A 337 -27.42 -64.32 -33.83
CA TYR A 337 -28.44 -63.45 -34.40
C TYR A 337 -29.82 -64.05 -34.14
N SER A 338 -30.80 -63.21 -33.84
CA SER A 338 -32.21 -63.57 -33.86
C SER A 338 -32.91 -62.70 -34.90
N ILE A 339 -33.63 -63.33 -35.82
CA ILE A 339 -34.51 -62.70 -36.80
C ILE A 339 -35.93 -63.18 -36.52
N LYS A 340 -36.85 -62.24 -36.41
CA LYS A 340 -38.29 -62.51 -36.47
C LYS A 340 -38.98 -61.48 -37.36
N VAL A 341 -39.74 -61.96 -38.34
CA VAL A 341 -40.70 -61.14 -39.09
C VAL A 341 -41.95 -60.94 -38.23
N ILE A 342 -42.44 -59.70 -38.20
CA ILE A 342 -43.60 -59.20 -37.44
C ILE A 342 -44.45 -58.35 -38.38
#